data_AF-A0A497LWD0-F1
#
_entry.id   AF-A0A497LWD0-F1
#
_cell.length_a   1.000
_cell.length_b   1.000
_cell.length_c   1.000
_cell.angle_alpha   90.00
_cell.angle_beta   90.00
_cell.angle_gamma   90.00
#
_symmetry.space_group_name_H-M   'P 1'
#
loop_
_entity.id
_entity.type
_entity.pdbx_description
1 polymer ?
#
loop_
_entity_poly.entity_id
_entity_poly.type
_entity_poly.pdbx_seq_one_letter_code
_entity_poly.pdbx_strand_id
1 'polypeptide(L)'
;GICLAGACRGPKDIPYSVSQGSGAAARAATILSKDEWLIEPIVAVVDPNKCRHVKVKCGICAQKCPYGAIKIEEGKPAQVVTAMCHGCGTCAAECPADAITQMHFTDAQIFAQIEAALEENPEEKILAFCCNWCSYAGSDLAGTSRFEYPPNVRIIRVMCSGRVDRDFVIDAFRKGAGMVLVAACHLPYDCHYISGNWRMKERMEALAKMLEKLGLTPDRFRVDYISAAEGLKFAELMKELTAKLMEIGKERIKAENQKLKPILDRMLARKGL
;
A
#
# COMPACT_ATOMS: atom_id res chain seq x y z
N GLY A 1 5.46 -22.47 -5.48
CA GLY A 1 6.91 -22.26 -5.62
C GLY A 1 7.68 -22.53 -4.33
N ILE A 2 7.08 -22.34 -3.15
CA ILE A 2 7.74 -22.60 -1.86
C ILE A 2 7.11 -23.84 -1.24
N CYS A 3 7.94 -24.81 -0.85
CA CYS A 3 7.52 -26.01 -0.13
C CYS A 3 8.39 -26.17 1.11
N LEU A 4 7.83 -26.73 2.19
CA LEU A 4 8.54 -26.98 3.45
C LEU A 4 8.57 -28.48 3.71
N ALA A 5 9.71 -29.00 4.17
CA ALA A 5 9.87 -30.41 4.54
C ALA A 5 10.81 -30.55 5.73
N GLY A 6 10.56 -31.54 6.58
CA GLY A 6 11.40 -31.86 7.73
C GLY A 6 11.13 -30.98 8.96
N ALA A 7 12.12 -30.92 9.86
CA ALA A 7 11.97 -30.32 11.18
C ALA A 7 11.68 -28.80 11.17
N CYS A 8 11.95 -28.09 10.07
CA CYS A 8 11.63 -26.66 9.94
C CYS A 8 10.12 -26.38 10.02
N ARG A 9 9.26 -27.36 9.72
CA ARG A 9 7.79 -27.24 9.87
C ARG A 9 7.31 -27.51 11.30
N GLY A 10 8.20 -27.95 12.20
CA GLY A 10 7.90 -28.29 13.59
C GLY A 10 8.58 -29.59 14.05
N PRO A 11 8.64 -29.86 15.37
CA PRO A 11 9.27 -31.07 15.92
C PRO A 11 8.65 -32.36 15.36
N LYS A 12 9.48 -33.31 14.94
CA LYS A 12 9.08 -34.60 14.36
C LYS A 12 10.25 -35.59 14.31
N ASP A 13 9.93 -36.86 14.11
CA ASP A 13 10.93 -37.92 13.93
C ASP A 13 11.41 -38.05 12.46
N ILE A 14 12.35 -38.99 12.24
CA ILE A 14 12.96 -39.22 10.93
C ILE A 14 11.93 -39.72 9.90
N PRO A 15 11.13 -40.79 10.16
CA PRO A 15 10.18 -41.29 9.17
C PRO A 15 9.15 -40.23 8.73
N TYR A 16 8.66 -39.42 9.67
CA TYR A 16 7.72 -38.35 9.35
C TYR A 16 8.37 -37.24 8.51
N SER A 17 9.66 -36.94 8.77
CA SER A 17 10.44 -36.00 7.94
C SER A 17 10.65 -36.52 6.51
N VAL A 18 10.96 -37.81 6.35
CA VAL A 18 11.11 -38.45 5.04
C VAL A 18 9.80 -38.40 4.25
N SER A 19 8.68 -38.74 4.89
CA SER A 19 7.34 -38.66 4.27
C SER A 19 7.00 -37.23 3.81
N GLN A 20 7.30 -36.21 4.64
CA GLN A 20 7.13 -34.82 4.23
C GLN A 20 8.04 -34.42 3.06
N GLY A 21 9.26 -34.95 2.99
CA GLY A 21 10.16 -34.76 1.85
C GLY A 21 9.51 -35.21 0.54
N SER A 22 8.98 -36.43 0.52
CA SER A 22 8.23 -36.96 -0.64
C SER A 22 7.01 -36.10 -0.98
N GLY A 23 6.25 -35.65 0.02
CA GLY A 23 5.10 -34.76 -0.18
C GLY A 23 5.48 -33.40 -0.75
N ALA A 24 6.57 -32.80 -0.26
CA ALA A 24 7.10 -31.54 -0.79
C ALA A 24 7.61 -31.69 -2.23
N ALA A 25 8.31 -32.80 -2.53
CA ALA A 25 8.75 -33.11 -3.89
C ALA A 25 7.56 -33.28 -4.85
N ALA A 26 6.53 -34.02 -4.45
CA ALA A 26 5.31 -34.16 -5.24
C ALA A 26 4.62 -32.82 -5.49
N ARG A 27 4.54 -31.94 -4.48
CA ARG A 27 3.99 -30.59 -4.62
C ARG A 27 4.85 -29.67 -5.50
N ALA A 28 6.17 -29.81 -5.46
CA ALA A 28 7.06 -29.07 -6.35
C ALA A 28 6.92 -29.56 -7.80
N ALA A 29 6.78 -30.87 -8.00
CA ALA A 29 6.61 -31.49 -9.31
C ALA A 29 5.35 -30.99 -10.04
N THR A 30 4.27 -30.63 -9.35
CA THR A 30 3.06 -30.06 -10.01
C THR A 30 3.31 -28.71 -10.68
N ILE A 31 4.37 -28.01 -10.30
CA ILE A 31 4.81 -26.76 -10.92
C ILE A 31 5.85 -27.05 -12.00
N LEU A 32 6.88 -27.85 -11.67
CA LEU A 32 8.01 -28.15 -12.57
C LEU A 32 7.63 -28.99 -13.79
N SER A 33 6.54 -29.74 -13.72
CA SER A 33 6.04 -30.56 -14.84
C SER A 33 5.32 -29.76 -15.92
N LYS A 34 5.13 -28.45 -15.73
CA LYS A 34 4.43 -27.59 -16.68
C LYS A 34 5.42 -26.69 -17.40
N ASP A 35 5.24 -26.54 -18.70
CA ASP A 35 6.04 -25.63 -19.52
C ASP A 35 5.75 -24.15 -19.19
N GLU A 36 4.51 -23.85 -18.77
CA GLU A 36 4.06 -22.51 -18.45
C GLU A 36 3.31 -22.46 -17.12
N TRP A 37 3.34 -21.28 -16.49
CA TRP A 37 2.66 -21.03 -15.23
C TRP A 37 1.92 -19.70 -15.24
N LEU A 38 0.69 -19.71 -14.74
CA LEU A 38 -0.12 -18.51 -14.59
C LEU A 38 0.27 -17.78 -13.30
N ILE A 39 0.80 -16.56 -13.46
CA ILE A 39 1.05 -15.65 -12.35
C ILE A 39 -0.15 -14.73 -12.14
N GLU A 40 -0.30 -14.21 -10.92
CA GLU A 40 -1.33 -13.23 -10.61
C GLU A 40 -1.13 -11.96 -11.47
N PRO A 41 -2.17 -11.46 -12.13
CA PRO A 41 -2.07 -10.34 -13.07
C PRO A 41 -1.94 -8.98 -12.39
N ILE A 42 -1.31 -8.88 -11.22
CA ILE A 42 -1.12 -7.64 -10.44
C ILE A 42 0.16 -6.86 -10.81
N VAL A 43 0.70 -7.15 -11.99
CA VAL A 43 1.95 -6.58 -12.52
C VAL A 43 1.80 -5.10 -12.86
N ALA A 44 2.93 -4.39 -12.89
CA ALA A 44 2.99 -3.01 -13.35
C ALA A 44 3.10 -2.95 -14.88
N VAL A 45 2.41 -2.00 -15.50
CA VAL A 45 2.42 -1.72 -16.94
C VAL A 45 2.75 -0.25 -17.16
N VAL A 46 3.62 0.04 -18.14
CA VAL A 46 4.04 1.40 -18.48
C VAL A 46 3.29 1.85 -19.73
N ASP A 47 2.69 3.04 -19.68
CA ASP A 47 2.17 3.78 -20.83
C ASP A 47 3.33 4.46 -21.57
N PRO A 48 3.66 4.03 -22.81
CA PRO A 48 4.74 4.61 -23.60
C PRO A 48 4.59 6.12 -23.86
N ASN A 49 3.35 6.60 -24.00
CA ASN A 49 3.07 7.98 -24.40
C ASN A 49 3.30 8.97 -23.25
N LYS A 50 3.13 8.51 -22.01
CA LYS A 50 3.36 9.31 -20.79
C LYS A 50 4.78 9.18 -20.25
N CYS A 51 5.50 8.13 -20.64
CA CYS A 51 6.82 7.83 -20.09
C CYS A 51 7.83 8.93 -20.42
N ARG A 52 8.34 9.61 -19.37
CA ARG A 52 9.34 10.68 -19.50
C ARG A 52 10.74 10.16 -19.86
N HIS A 53 11.01 8.85 -19.80
CA HIS A 53 12.33 8.33 -20.17
C HIS A 53 12.72 8.70 -21.59
N VAL A 54 11.75 8.64 -22.52
CA VAL A 54 11.94 8.94 -23.95
C VAL A 54 12.48 10.36 -24.18
N LYS A 55 12.12 11.32 -23.31
CA LYS A 55 12.44 12.75 -23.49
C LYS A 55 13.59 13.24 -22.59
N VAL A 56 13.63 12.78 -21.34
CA VAL A 56 14.52 13.35 -20.29
C VAL A 56 15.32 12.29 -19.53
N LYS A 57 15.47 11.07 -20.07
CA LYS A 57 16.25 9.97 -19.46
C LYS A 57 15.85 9.66 -18.01
N CYS A 58 14.57 9.81 -17.66
CA CYS A 58 14.03 9.50 -16.32
C CYS A 58 14.17 8.01 -15.96
N GLY A 59 14.68 7.67 -14.78
CA GLY A 59 14.91 6.27 -14.36
C GLY A 59 14.43 5.89 -12.96
N ILE A 60 13.59 6.73 -12.34
CA ILE A 60 13.15 6.59 -10.94
C ILE A 60 12.51 5.21 -10.68
N CYS A 61 11.66 4.74 -11.59
CA CYS A 61 10.96 3.48 -11.44
C CYS A 61 11.92 2.27 -11.35
N ALA A 62 12.96 2.22 -12.17
CA ALA A 62 13.97 1.16 -12.12
C ALA A 62 14.80 1.23 -10.84
N GLN A 63 15.22 2.43 -10.43
CA GLN A 63 15.98 2.64 -9.19
C GLN A 63 15.19 2.21 -7.93
N LYS A 64 13.87 2.46 -7.92
CA LYS A 64 13.00 2.14 -6.78
C LYS A 64 12.48 0.69 -6.81
N CYS A 65 12.71 -0.07 -7.87
CA CYS A 65 12.30 -1.47 -7.98
C CYS A 65 13.30 -2.38 -7.25
N PRO A 66 12.92 -3.06 -6.16
CA PRO A 66 13.83 -3.92 -5.42
C PRO A 66 14.15 -5.24 -6.15
N TYR A 67 13.35 -5.59 -7.15
CA TYR A 67 13.49 -6.83 -7.92
C TYR A 67 14.24 -6.63 -9.24
N GLY A 68 14.62 -5.39 -9.60
CA GLY A 68 15.22 -5.12 -10.91
C GLY A 68 14.31 -5.44 -12.10
N ALA A 69 12.99 -5.41 -11.89
CA ALA A 69 12.01 -5.83 -12.89
C ALA A 69 11.78 -4.81 -14.02
N ILE A 70 12.42 -3.63 -13.97
CA ILE A 70 12.20 -2.56 -14.95
C ILE A 70 13.49 -2.34 -15.73
N LYS A 71 13.42 -2.61 -17.03
CA LYS A 71 14.50 -2.34 -17.98
C LYS A 71 14.35 -0.94 -18.56
N ILE A 72 15.48 -0.29 -18.72
CA ILE A 72 15.59 1.04 -19.31
C ILE A 72 16.59 0.95 -20.46
N GLU A 73 16.14 1.31 -21.66
CA GLU A 73 16.95 1.39 -22.87
C GLU A 73 16.88 2.82 -23.42
N GLU A 74 17.99 3.32 -23.96
CA GLU A 74 18.05 4.68 -24.47
C GLU A 74 17.07 4.89 -25.63
N GLY A 75 16.30 5.98 -25.58
CA GLY A 75 15.30 6.31 -26.59
C GLY A 75 14.00 5.50 -26.52
N LYS A 76 13.86 4.55 -25.57
CA LYS A 76 12.66 3.73 -25.41
C LYS A 76 11.94 4.01 -24.09
N PRO A 77 10.62 3.81 -23.99
CA PRO A 77 9.93 3.85 -22.71
C PRO A 77 10.47 2.78 -21.75
N ALA A 78 10.37 3.02 -20.44
CA ALA A 78 10.69 2.00 -19.45
C ALA A 78 9.81 0.76 -19.67
N GLN A 79 10.40 -0.43 -19.59
CA GLN A 79 9.71 -1.70 -19.84
C GLN A 79 9.73 -2.57 -18.59
N VAL A 80 8.56 -3.01 -18.14
CA VAL A 80 8.44 -3.96 -17.03
C VAL A 80 8.60 -5.37 -17.58
N VAL A 81 9.56 -6.12 -17.07
CA VAL A 81 9.67 -7.57 -17.25
C VAL A 81 8.64 -8.21 -16.33
N THR A 82 7.49 -8.57 -16.89
CA THR A 82 6.32 -9.06 -16.14
C THR A 82 6.65 -10.24 -15.23
N ALA A 83 7.49 -11.17 -15.70
CA ALA A 83 7.93 -12.34 -14.94
C ALA A 83 8.72 -12.00 -13.66
N MET A 84 9.36 -10.83 -13.60
CA MET A 84 10.10 -10.35 -12.42
C MET A 84 9.28 -9.40 -11.54
N CYS A 85 8.10 -8.99 -12.02
CA CYS A 85 7.26 -8.02 -11.31
C CYS A 85 6.39 -8.73 -10.28
N HIS A 86 6.70 -8.55 -9.00
CA HIS A 86 5.91 -9.09 -7.90
C HIS A 86 4.68 -8.24 -7.51
N GLY A 87 4.38 -7.17 -8.26
CA GLY A 87 3.17 -6.37 -8.03
C GLY A 87 3.15 -5.58 -6.71
N CYS A 88 4.27 -4.99 -6.29
CA CYS A 88 4.29 -4.15 -5.07
C CYS A 88 3.68 -2.75 -5.27
N GLY A 89 3.68 -2.23 -6.49
CA GLY A 89 3.09 -0.93 -6.81
C GLY A 89 3.96 0.31 -6.51
N THR A 90 5.16 0.16 -5.95
CA THR A 90 6.03 1.29 -5.62
C THR A 90 6.39 2.15 -6.83
N CYS A 91 6.66 1.53 -7.98
CA CYS A 91 7.01 2.27 -9.20
C CYS A 91 5.85 3.10 -9.75
N ALA A 92 4.60 2.64 -9.57
CA ALA A 92 3.41 3.40 -9.94
C ALA A 92 3.33 4.70 -9.13
N ALA A 93 3.49 4.58 -7.81
CA ALA A 93 3.38 5.71 -6.90
C ALA A 93 4.59 6.66 -6.88
N GLU A 94 5.72 6.26 -7.46
CA GLU A 94 6.91 7.11 -7.61
C GLU A 94 6.99 7.77 -8.99
N CYS A 95 6.13 7.39 -9.94
CA CYS A 95 6.22 7.90 -11.31
C CYS A 95 5.74 9.36 -11.37
N PRO A 96 6.62 10.35 -11.63
CA PRO A 96 6.22 11.76 -11.67
C PRO A 96 5.38 12.13 -12.90
N ALA A 97 5.17 11.17 -13.81
CA ALA A 97 4.45 11.34 -15.05
C ALA A 97 3.15 10.54 -15.09
N ASP A 98 2.80 9.83 -14.01
CA ASP A 98 1.62 8.96 -13.96
C ASP A 98 1.58 7.94 -15.12
N ALA A 99 2.77 7.50 -15.55
CA ALA A 99 2.95 6.63 -16.71
C ALA A 99 2.88 5.15 -16.35
N ILE A 100 2.87 4.79 -15.06
CA ILE A 100 2.93 3.40 -14.62
C ILE A 100 1.65 3.06 -13.87
N THR A 101 0.98 2.00 -14.30
CA THR A 101 -0.24 1.49 -13.66
C THR A 101 0.04 0.12 -13.06
N GLN A 102 -0.32 -0.08 -11.80
CA GLN A 102 -0.41 -1.42 -11.23
C GLN A 102 -1.78 -2.03 -11.56
N MET A 103 -1.78 -3.16 -12.26
CA MET A 103 -3.02 -3.87 -12.60
C MET A 103 -3.73 -4.37 -11.33
N HIS A 104 -5.07 -4.29 -11.33
CA HIS A 104 -5.97 -4.56 -10.19
C HIS A 104 -5.81 -3.67 -8.94
N PHE A 105 -4.87 -2.73 -8.95
CA PHE A 105 -4.71 -1.67 -7.95
C PHE A 105 -4.42 -0.34 -8.65
N THR A 106 -5.20 -0.06 -9.70
CA THR A 106 -5.03 1.14 -10.54
C THR A 106 -5.36 2.39 -9.73
N ASP A 107 -4.82 3.54 -10.15
CA ASP A 107 -5.15 4.83 -9.52
C ASP A 107 -6.68 5.05 -9.52
N ALA A 108 -7.34 4.82 -10.66
CA ALA A 108 -8.79 4.99 -10.80
C ALA A 108 -9.59 4.10 -9.81
N GLN A 109 -9.20 2.84 -9.64
CA GLN A 109 -9.85 1.94 -8.68
C GLN A 109 -9.66 2.40 -7.23
N ILE A 110 -8.50 2.97 -6.89
CA ILE A 110 -8.23 3.45 -5.54
C ILE A 110 -8.98 4.77 -5.29
N PHE A 111 -8.97 5.72 -6.23
CA PHE A 111 -9.76 6.95 -6.13
C PHE A 111 -11.27 6.66 -6.00
N ALA A 112 -11.81 5.72 -6.76
CA ALA A 112 -13.21 5.30 -6.64
C ALA A 112 -13.52 4.72 -5.24
N GLN A 113 -12.59 3.96 -4.66
CA GLN A 113 -12.74 3.47 -3.28
C GLN A 113 -12.66 4.59 -2.24
N ILE A 114 -11.79 5.59 -2.43
CA ILE A 114 -11.70 6.76 -1.55
C ILE A 114 -13.02 7.51 -1.55
N GLU A 115 -13.57 7.77 -2.75
CA GLU A 115 -14.86 8.44 -2.91
C GLU A 115 -15.99 7.69 -2.21
N ALA A 116 -16.15 6.40 -2.50
CA ALA A 116 -17.19 5.58 -1.86
C ALA A 116 -17.01 5.50 -0.33
N ALA A 117 -15.78 5.37 0.15
CA ALA A 117 -15.50 5.29 1.58
C ALA A 117 -15.85 6.60 2.32
N LEU A 118 -15.76 7.74 1.64
CA LEU A 118 -15.92 9.09 2.20
C LEU A 118 -17.20 9.80 1.76
N GLU A 119 -18.15 9.11 1.13
CA GLU A 119 -19.40 9.70 0.64
C GLU A 119 -20.22 10.33 1.78
N GLU A 120 -20.37 9.63 2.89
CA GLU A 120 -21.17 10.07 4.05
C GLU A 120 -20.29 10.47 5.24
N ASN A 121 -20.57 11.61 5.87
CA ASN A 121 -19.88 12.09 7.10
C ASN A 121 -18.35 11.87 7.08
N PRO A 122 -17.62 12.29 6.02
CA PRO A 122 -16.20 11.99 5.87
C PRO A 122 -15.35 12.55 7.02
N GLU A 123 -15.76 13.65 7.64
CA GLU A 123 -15.08 14.29 8.76
C GLU A 123 -15.04 13.45 10.03
N GLU A 124 -15.91 12.43 10.13
CA GLU A 124 -15.96 11.49 11.26
C GLU A 124 -15.16 10.21 10.98
N LYS A 125 -14.64 10.05 9.75
CA LYS A 125 -14.01 8.81 9.29
C LYS A 125 -12.48 8.88 9.37
N ILE A 126 -11.88 7.73 9.68
CA ILE A 126 -10.45 7.47 9.53
C ILE A 126 -10.27 6.62 8.27
N LEU A 127 -9.74 7.20 7.19
CA LEU A 127 -9.44 6.44 5.99
C LEU A 127 -8.07 5.78 6.13
N ALA A 128 -8.02 4.46 6.15
CA ALA A 128 -6.80 3.69 6.36
C ALA A 128 -6.37 2.96 5.08
N PHE A 129 -5.17 3.25 4.59
CA PHE A 129 -4.52 2.44 3.56
C PHE A 129 -3.69 1.35 4.23
N CYS A 130 -4.12 0.09 4.10
CA CYS A 130 -3.47 -1.04 4.74
C CYS A 130 -2.74 -1.91 3.71
N CYS A 131 -1.48 -2.23 3.97
CA CYS A 131 -0.78 -3.23 3.17
C CYS A 131 -1.38 -4.62 3.37
N ASN A 132 -1.53 -5.38 2.28
CA ASN A 132 -2.18 -6.69 2.27
C ASN A 132 -1.52 -7.68 3.24
N TRP A 133 -0.19 -7.69 3.28
CA TRP A 133 0.57 -8.74 3.96
C TRP A 133 0.64 -8.60 5.48
N CYS A 134 0.65 -7.38 6.00
CA CYS A 134 0.85 -7.13 7.43
C CYS A 134 -0.37 -6.44 8.02
N SER A 135 -0.61 -5.17 7.70
CA SER A 135 -1.60 -4.37 8.43
C SER A 135 -3.04 -4.76 8.10
N TYR A 136 -3.33 -5.18 6.86
CA TYR A 136 -4.64 -5.72 6.50
C TYR A 136 -4.88 -7.06 7.23
N ALA A 137 -3.88 -7.96 7.21
CA ALA A 137 -3.94 -9.20 7.99
C ALA A 137 -4.05 -8.95 9.51
N GLY A 138 -3.40 -7.90 10.02
CA GLY A 138 -3.53 -7.47 11.42
C GLY A 138 -4.94 -6.98 11.73
N SER A 139 -5.60 -6.27 10.80
CA SER A 139 -7.02 -5.92 10.95
C SER A 139 -7.94 -7.13 10.91
N ASP A 140 -7.65 -8.12 10.05
CA ASP A 140 -8.40 -9.39 10.02
C ASP A 140 -8.20 -10.17 11.33
N LEU A 141 -6.98 -10.17 11.88
CA LEU A 141 -6.70 -10.77 13.19
C LEU A 141 -7.48 -10.07 14.30
N ALA A 142 -7.56 -8.73 14.29
CA ALA A 142 -8.39 -8.00 15.24
C ALA A 142 -9.86 -8.46 15.20
N GLY A 143 -10.40 -8.64 13.99
CA GLY A 143 -11.76 -9.16 13.80
C GLY A 143 -11.94 -10.61 14.28
N THR A 144 -11.06 -11.52 13.88
CA THR A 144 -11.14 -12.95 14.26
C THR A 144 -10.89 -13.19 15.75
N SER A 145 -10.07 -12.35 16.39
CA SER A 145 -9.85 -12.33 17.85
C SER A 145 -10.90 -11.53 18.62
N ARG A 146 -11.86 -10.88 17.94
CA ARG A 146 -12.94 -10.08 18.55
C ARG A 146 -12.44 -8.91 19.40
N PHE A 147 -11.33 -8.29 19.00
CA PHE A 147 -10.90 -7.05 19.63
C PHE A 147 -11.77 -5.90 19.16
N GLU A 148 -12.59 -5.37 20.06
CA GLU A 148 -13.48 -4.24 19.75
C GLU A 148 -12.70 -2.93 19.60
N TYR A 149 -13.11 -2.13 18.62
CA TYR A 149 -12.66 -0.77 18.37
C TYR A 149 -13.77 0.05 17.70
N PRO A 150 -13.69 1.39 17.69
CA PRO A 150 -14.74 2.23 17.11
C PRO A 150 -14.97 2.00 15.60
N PRO A 151 -16.21 2.09 15.10
CA PRO A 151 -16.58 1.65 13.74
C PRO A 151 -16.33 2.71 12.65
N ASN A 152 -15.52 3.73 12.91
CA ASN A 152 -15.30 4.89 12.03
C ASN A 152 -14.11 4.74 11.08
N VAL A 153 -13.34 3.65 11.18
CA VAL A 153 -12.30 3.33 10.18
C VAL A 153 -12.90 2.82 8.87
N ARG A 154 -12.33 3.21 7.73
CA ARG A 154 -12.61 2.66 6.40
C ARG A 154 -11.30 2.23 5.78
N ILE A 155 -11.15 0.92 5.54
CA ILE A 155 -9.89 0.34 5.07
C ILE A 155 -9.90 0.21 3.54
N ILE A 156 -8.88 0.76 2.89
CA ILE A 156 -8.55 0.50 1.49
C ILE A 156 -7.32 -0.40 1.45
N ARG A 157 -7.47 -1.56 0.83
CA ARG A 157 -6.39 -2.54 0.69
C ARG A 157 -5.47 -2.19 -0.48
N VAL A 158 -4.16 -2.23 -0.24
CA VAL A 158 -3.13 -2.20 -1.27
C VAL A 158 -2.14 -3.35 -1.07
N MET A 159 -1.50 -3.85 -2.12
CA MET A 159 -0.53 -4.95 -1.96
C MET A 159 0.64 -4.57 -1.05
N CYS A 160 1.17 -3.36 -1.22
CA CYS A 160 2.23 -2.82 -0.39
C CYS A 160 1.90 -1.39 0.00
N SER A 161 2.36 -0.94 1.17
CA SER A 161 2.33 0.48 1.53
C SER A 161 3.12 1.34 0.53
N GLY A 162 4.12 0.78 -0.16
CA GLY A 162 4.83 1.43 -1.27
C GLY A 162 3.92 1.90 -2.41
N ARG A 163 2.76 1.26 -2.60
CA ARG A 163 1.74 1.63 -3.60
C ARG A 163 0.95 2.88 -3.20
N VAL A 164 0.90 3.25 -1.93
CA VAL A 164 0.13 4.39 -1.45
C VAL A 164 0.74 5.67 -1.99
N ASP A 165 0.16 6.20 -3.06
CA ASP A 165 0.58 7.46 -3.66
C ASP A 165 0.28 8.64 -2.73
N ARG A 166 1.08 9.71 -2.81
CA ARG A 166 0.77 10.97 -2.13
C ARG A 166 -0.59 11.49 -2.56
N ASP A 167 -0.96 11.28 -3.82
CA ASP A 167 -2.20 11.79 -4.39
C ASP A 167 -3.43 11.12 -3.74
N PHE A 168 -3.31 9.88 -3.26
CA PHE A 168 -4.40 9.20 -2.53
C PHE A 168 -4.66 9.82 -1.17
N VAL A 169 -3.60 10.18 -0.44
CA VAL A 169 -3.72 10.86 0.85
C VAL A 169 -4.27 12.27 0.66
N ILE A 170 -3.80 12.98 -0.37
CA ILE A 170 -4.31 14.31 -0.73
C ILE A 170 -5.79 14.24 -1.10
N ASP A 171 -6.20 13.26 -1.90
CA ASP A 171 -7.59 13.09 -2.31
C ASP A 171 -8.51 12.75 -1.14
N ALA A 172 -8.04 11.92 -0.19
CA ALA A 172 -8.79 11.63 1.02
C ALA A 172 -9.12 12.90 1.83
N PHE A 173 -8.14 13.81 2.02
CA PHE A 173 -8.42 15.11 2.66
C PHE A 173 -9.27 16.04 1.79
N ARG A 174 -9.08 16.03 0.46
CA ARG A 174 -9.91 16.80 -0.49
C ARG A 174 -11.39 16.36 -0.47
N LYS A 175 -11.64 15.06 -0.23
CA LYS A 175 -12.96 14.45 -0.01
C LYS A 175 -13.46 14.60 1.44
N GLY A 176 -12.69 15.24 2.31
CA GLY A 176 -13.14 15.66 3.63
C GLY A 176 -12.85 14.68 4.77
N ALA A 177 -11.96 13.70 4.59
CA ALA A 177 -11.61 12.72 5.62
C ALA A 177 -11.26 13.39 6.96
N GLY A 178 -11.75 12.83 8.06
CA GLY A 178 -11.38 13.24 9.41
C GLY A 178 -9.89 13.02 9.67
N MET A 179 -9.43 11.80 9.43
CA MET A 179 -8.02 11.42 9.48
C MET A 179 -7.66 10.46 8.34
N VAL A 180 -6.37 10.41 8.02
CA VAL A 180 -5.81 9.44 7.08
C VAL A 180 -4.69 8.66 7.76
N LEU A 181 -4.76 7.34 7.69
CA LEU A 181 -3.75 6.41 8.19
C LEU A 181 -3.11 5.65 7.04
N VAL A 182 -1.78 5.53 7.04
CA VAL A 182 -1.04 4.56 6.22
C VAL A 182 -0.45 3.51 7.13
N ALA A 183 -0.99 2.30 7.10
CA ALA A 183 -0.55 1.18 7.92
C ALA A 183 0.32 0.23 7.08
N ALA A 184 1.54 -0.06 7.58
CA ALA A 184 2.55 -0.83 6.87
C ALA A 184 3.17 -1.96 7.69
N CYS A 185 3.91 -2.85 7.01
CA CYS A 185 4.81 -3.80 7.67
C CYS A 185 5.94 -3.06 8.40
N HIS A 186 6.38 -3.60 9.53
CA HIS A 186 7.48 -3.05 10.32
C HIS A 186 8.75 -2.81 9.52
N LEU A 187 9.50 -1.84 10.00
CA LEU A 187 10.87 -1.59 9.58
C LEU A 187 11.82 -2.26 10.58
N PRO A 188 13.03 -2.65 10.15
CA PRO A 188 13.61 -2.41 8.83
C PRO A 188 13.39 -3.54 7.80
N TYR A 189 12.98 -4.75 8.20
CA TYR A 189 13.10 -5.96 7.34
C TYR A 189 11.77 -6.64 6.95
N ASP A 190 10.65 -6.30 7.57
CA ASP A 190 9.43 -7.11 7.47
C ASP A 190 8.62 -6.87 6.19
N CYS A 191 9.12 -6.01 5.29
CA CYS A 191 8.43 -5.77 4.03
C CYS A 191 8.42 -7.04 3.17
N HIS A 192 7.23 -7.55 2.86
CA HIS A 192 7.07 -8.64 1.90
C HIS A 192 7.76 -8.36 0.56
N TYR A 193 7.82 -7.08 0.17
CA TYR A 193 8.46 -6.63 -1.07
C TYR A 193 9.83 -5.99 -0.87
N ILE A 194 10.60 -6.45 0.13
CA ILE A 194 11.98 -6.06 0.44
C ILE A 194 12.09 -4.63 1.00
N SER A 195 11.67 -3.60 0.25
CA SER A 195 11.86 -2.20 0.63
C SER A 195 10.72 -1.25 0.25
N GLY A 196 9.54 -1.79 -0.12
CA GLY A 196 8.39 -0.95 -0.47
C GLY A 196 7.93 -0.01 0.66
N ASN A 197 8.01 -0.46 1.91
CA ASN A 197 7.70 0.36 3.09
C ASN A 197 8.72 1.48 3.34
N TRP A 198 10.01 1.27 3.05
CA TRP A 198 11.02 2.34 3.10
C TRP A 198 10.72 3.46 2.11
N ARG A 199 10.32 3.12 0.87
CA ARG A 199 9.94 4.12 -0.14
C ARG A 199 8.69 4.88 0.27
N MET A 200 7.71 4.19 0.85
CA MET A 200 6.53 4.84 1.45
C MET A 200 6.94 5.79 2.58
N LYS A 201 7.79 5.36 3.52
CA LYS A 201 8.22 6.20 4.66
C LYS A 201 8.82 7.52 4.17
N GLU A 202 9.80 7.46 3.25
CA GLU A 202 10.42 8.65 2.64
C GLU A 202 9.36 9.61 2.07
N ARG A 203 8.40 9.05 1.31
CA ARG A 203 7.32 9.81 0.65
C ARG A 203 6.35 10.44 1.64
N MET A 204 5.91 9.68 2.64
CA MET A 204 4.90 10.11 3.60
C MET A 204 5.46 11.09 4.63
N GLU A 205 6.74 10.97 5.01
CA GLU A 205 7.39 11.97 5.85
C GLU A 205 7.50 13.33 5.16
N ALA A 206 7.81 13.33 3.86
CA ALA A 206 7.81 14.55 3.06
C ALA A 206 6.39 15.14 2.92
N LEU A 207 5.38 14.28 2.72
CA LEU A 207 3.99 14.69 2.62
C LEU A 207 3.45 15.26 3.94
N ALA A 208 3.73 14.63 5.07
CA ALA A 208 3.30 15.10 6.40
C ALA A 208 3.78 16.54 6.67
N LYS A 209 5.07 16.80 6.43
CA LYS A 209 5.67 18.14 6.56
C LYS A 209 5.03 19.16 5.63
N MET A 210 4.63 18.75 4.42
CA MET A 210 3.94 19.62 3.48
C MET A 210 2.52 19.96 3.97
N LEU A 211 1.75 18.96 4.39
CA LEU A 211 0.37 19.15 4.85
C LEU A 211 0.31 20.02 6.12
N GLU A 212 1.25 19.82 7.05
CA GLU A 212 1.39 20.66 8.25
C GLU A 212 1.63 22.13 7.88
N LYS A 213 2.54 22.40 6.93
CA LYS A 213 2.79 23.77 6.43
C LYS A 213 1.57 24.40 5.76
N LEU A 214 0.69 23.60 5.17
CA LEU A 214 -0.57 24.07 4.58
C LEU A 214 -1.65 24.31 5.66
N GLY A 215 -1.40 23.91 6.92
CA GLY A 215 -2.27 24.14 8.06
C GLY A 215 -3.15 22.94 8.43
N LEU A 216 -2.82 21.73 7.97
CA LEU A 216 -3.44 20.50 8.47
C LEU A 216 -2.95 20.23 9.90
N THR A 217 -3.86 19.92 10.82
CA THR A 217 -3.45 19.47 12.17
C THR A 217 -2.58 18.19 12.06
N PRO A 218 -1.36 18.16 12.64
CA PRO A 218 -0.40 17.07 12.43
C PRO A 218 -0.94 15.66 12.75
N ASP A 219 -1.74 15.51 13.81
CA ASP A 219 -2.33 14.22 14.20
C ASP A 219 -3.34 13.66 13.18
N ARG A 220 -3.80 14.47 12.21
CA ARG A 220 -4.78 14.01 11.20
C ARG A 220 -4.17 13.11 10.14
N PHE A 221 -2.84 13.11 9.97
CA PHE A 221 -2.16 12.20 9.06
C PHE A 221 -1.14 11.35 9.82
N ARG A 222 -1.37 10.04 9.84
CA ARG A 222 -0.54 9.09 10.59
C ARG A 222 0.03 8.01 9.69
N VAL A 223 1.29 7.65 9.94
CA VAL A 223 1.89 6.41 9.45
C VAL A 223 2.14 5.52 10.66
N ASP A 224 1.71 4.27 10.60
CA ASP A 224 1.96 3.30 11.67
C ASP A 224 2.33 1.93 11.12
N TYR A 225 2.97 1.12 11.98
CA TYR A 225 3.57 -0.15 11.58
C TYR A 225 2.96 -1.31 12.37
N ILE A 226 2.28 -2.20 11.66
CA ILE A 226 1.46 -3.27 12.23
C ILE A 226 1.71 -4.54 11.43
N SER A 227 2.24 -5.57 12.10
CA SER A 227 2.41 -6.93 11.57
C SER A 227 1.10 -7.68 11.49
N ALA A 228 1.11 -8.81 10.78
CA ALA A 228 -0.05 -9.71 10.69
C ALA A 228 -0.48 -10.32 12.04
N ALA A 229 0.42 -10.36 13.04
CA ALA A 229 0.16 -10.93 14.36
C ALA A 229 -0.26 -9.89 15.41
N GLU A 230 -0.31 -8.61 15.05
CA GLU A 230 -0.56 -7.49 15.96
C GLU A 230 -2.01 -6.99 15.89
N GLY A 231 -2.98 -7.91 15.98
CA GLY A 231 -4.41 -7.55 15.96
C GLY A 231 -4.84 -6.67 17.13
N LEU A 232 -4.29 -6.91 18.32
CA LEU A 232 -4.57 -6.08 19.51
C LEU A 232 -4.08 -4.64 19.29
N LYS A 233 -2.85 -4.49 18.79
CA LYS A 233 -2.26 -3.19 18.47
C LYS A 233 -3.08 -2.44 17.41
N PHE A 234 -3.61 -3.13 16.40
CA PHE A 234 -4.50 -2.51 15.42
C PHE A 234 -5.75 -1.92 16.09
N ALA A 235 -6.41 -2.69 16.96
CA ALA A 235 -7.60 -2.24 17.68
C ALA A 235 -7.31 -1.07 18.64
N GLU A 236 -6.17 -1.12 19.35
CA GLU A 236 -5.71 -0.03 20.22
C GLU A 236 -5.40 1.25 19.44
N LEU A 237 -4.75 1.13 18.27
CA LEU A 237 -4.51 2.27 17.39
C LEU A 237 -5.81 2.90 16.91
N MET A 238 -6.82 2.09 16.55
CA MET A 238 -8.13 2.63 16.14
C MET A 238 -8.82 3.39 17.29
N LYS A 239 -8.68 2.92 18.54
CA LYS A 239 -9.17 3.64 19.72
C LYS A 239 -8.42 4.97 19.91
N GLU A 240 -7.10 4.96 19.81
CA GLU A 240 -6.27 6.17 19.92
C GLU A 240 -6.66 7.21 18.87
N LEU A 241 -6.69 6.82 17.60
CA LEU A 241 -7.01 7.73 16.50
C LEU A 241 -8.44 8.27 16.63
N THR A 242 -9.39 7.45 17.08
CA THR A 242 -10.76 7.92 17.32
C THR A 242 -10.83 8.92 18.46
N ALA A 243 -10.12 8.69 19.56
CA ALA A 243 -10.06 9.63 20.66
C ALA A 243 -9.48 10.99 20.20
N LYS A 244 -8.38 10.97 19.42
CA LYS A 244 -7.79 12.17 18.84
C LYS A 244 -8.73 12.87 17.85
N LEU A 245 -9.44 12.11 17.01
CA LEU A 245 -10.43 12.66 16.10
C LEU A 245 -11.53 13.43 16.85
N MET A 246 -12.02 12.86 17.95
CA MET A 246 -13.01 13.51 18.82
C MET A 246 -12.44 14.75 19.52
N GLU A 247 -11.19 14.68 19.99
CA GLU A 247 -10.50 15.81 20.63
C GLU A 247 -10.32 17.01 19.69
N ILE A 248 -9.92 16.78 18.44
CA ILE A 248 -9.80 17.84 17.43
C ILE A 248 -11.17 18.48 17.17
N GLY A 249 -12.21 17.64 17.14
CA GLY A 249 -13.60 18.07 17.01
C GLY A 249 -14.03 18.29 15.56
N LYS A 250 -15.30 17.95 15.31
CA LYS A 250 -15.93 17.96 13.98
C LYS A 250 -15.84 19.29 13.25
N GLU A 251 -16.12 20.39 13.95
CA GLU A 251 -16.16 21.73 13.34
C GLU A 251 -14.77 22.21 12.90
N ARG A 252 -13.73 21.90 13.69
CA ARG A 252 -12.34 22.20 13.31
C ARG A 252 -11.91 21.40 12.08
N ILE A 253 -12.23 20.12 12.04
CA ILE A 253 -11.94 19.25 10.89
C ILE A 253 -12.60 19.78 9.62
N LYS A 254 -13.88 20.16 9.70
CA LYS A 254 -14.60 20.77 8.56
C LYS A 254 -13.94 22.07 8.10
N ALA A 255 -13.60 22.96 9.03
CA ALA A 255 -12.95 24.23 8.71
C ALA A 255 -11.58 24.03 8.02
N GLU A 256 -10.76 23.11 8.53
CA GLU A 256 -9.48 22.76 7.91
C GLU A 256 -9.65 22.18 6.51
N ASN A 257 -10.59 21.24 6.34
CA ASN A 257 -10.89 20.63 5.05
C ASN A 257 -11.37 21.66 4.02
N GLN A 258 -12.28 22.55 4.40
CA GLN A 258 -12.77 23.63 3.54
C GLN A 258 -11.65 24.58 3.12
N LYS A 259 -10.76 24.94 4.05
CA LYS A 259 -9.61 25.81 3.78
C LYS A 259 -8.61 25.16 2.82
N LEU A 260 -8.32 23.87 2.99
CA LEU A 260 -7.34 23.14 2.19
C LEU A 260 -7.87 22.76 0.80
N LYS A 261 -9.17 22.51 0.66
CA LYS A 261 -9.80 21.96 -0.55
C LYS A 261 -9.35 22.66 -1.85
N PRO A 262 -9.35 24.01 -2.00
CA PRO A 262 -8.93 24.66 -3.24
C PRO A 262 -7.44 24.48 -3.58
N ILE A 263 -6.60 24.26 -2.57
CA ILE A 263 -5.17 23.98 -2.75
C ILE A 263 -5.02 22.53 -3.24
N LEU A 264 -5.69 21.59 -2.58
CA LEU A 264 -5.62 20.17 -2.90
C LEU A 264 -6.24 19.88 -4.29
N ASP A 265 -7.34 20.53 -4.66
CA ASP A 265 -7.94 20.45 -6.01
C ASP A 265 -6.91 20.85 -7.08
N ARG A 266 -6.18 21.97 -6.88
CA ARG A 266 -5.13 22.40 -7.82
C ARG A 266 -3.97 21.39 -7.91
N MET A 267 -3.59 20.77 -6.80
CA MET A 267 -2.55 19.76 -6.78
C MET A 267 -2.95 18.50 -7.55
N LEU A 268 -4.23 18.14 -7.53
CA LEU A 268 -4.78 16.97 -8.21
C LEU A 268 -5.35 17.25 -9.61
N ALA A 269 -5.34 18.49 -10.08
CA ALA A 269 -5.92 18.88 -11.38
C ALA A 269 -5.45 17.99 -12.56
N ARG A 270 -4.20 17.48 -12.51
CA ARG A 270 -3.65 16.59 -13.54
C ARG A 270 -4.32 15.20 -13.60
N LYS A 271 -4.99 14.77 -12.53
CA LYS A 271 -5.62 13.44 -12.44
C LYS A 271 -7.03 13.41 -13.06
N GLY A 272 -7.59 14.56 -13.44
CA GLY A 272 -8.94 14.65 -14.02
C GLY A 272 -10.06 14.25 -13.06
N LEU A 273 -9.87 14.57 -11.77
CA LEU A 273 -10.77 14.27 -10.63
C LEU A 273 -11.56 15.49 -10.15
#